data_AF-A0A815Z8A4-F1
#
_entry.id   AF-A0A815Z8A4-F1
#
_cell.length_a   1.000
_cell.length_b   1.000
_cell.length_c   1.000
_cell.angle_alpha   90.00
_cell.angle_beta   90.00
_cell.angle_gamma   90.00
#
_symmetry.space_group_name_H-M   'P 1'
#
loop_
_entity.id
_entity.type
_entity.pdbx_description
1 polymer ?
#
loop_
_entity_poly.entity_id
_entity_poly.type
_entity_poly.pdbx_seq_one_letter_code
_entity_poly.pdbx_strand_id
1 'polypeptide(L)'
;VIVLDGHQKCTRRVCRFEDEYMESTELGPIQTGCQFTPSYKSKYCELHQHLASKTNTSFHEDNLSDVSTEYEYDCEDQQSIVQKASSATKATKKISDMNISISVTEPMQTFDKEQASEEIFTNECETLKSKNESKTKQRRSCGAIAAVFNCGIIFGLAELFRSESIKQVYQFMANIFDGREDLLPNVVCYDDACHLSRFSWNTKKNVKHATKPSQKLAQMDFTVDKFHIKNHKDPWCLKHMDPYQHPAVDTVNTGACEQIFRWMALYKNIFRSLNHS
;
A
#
# COMPACT_ATOMS: atom_id res chain seq x y z
N VAL A 1 3.93 -12.93 -8.42
CA VAL A 1 2.85 -12.03 -7.96
C VAL A 1 3.31 -11.37 -6.69
N ILE A 2 3.16 -10.05 -6.56
CA ILE A 2 3.30 -9.36 -5.28
C ILE A 2 1.95 -8.84 -4.84
N VAL A 3 1.76 -8.79 -3.53
CA VAL A 3 0.62 -8.14 -2.91
C VAL A 3 1.12 -6.85 -2.31
N LEU A 4 0.41 -5.77 -2.61
CA LEU A 4 0.58 -4.48 -1.97
C LEU A 4 -0.65 -4.22 -1.13
N ASP A 5 -0.43 -3.63 0.03
CA ASP A 5 -1.52 -3.10 0.83
C ASP A 5 -1.02 -1.93 1.66
N GLY A 6 -1.83 -0.88 1.68
CA GLY A 6 -1.64 0.24 2.58
C GLY A 6 -2.40 0.02 3.88
N HIS A 7 -2.38 1.00 4.76
CA HIS A 7 -3.31 1.03 5.89
C HIS A 7 -3.04 0.02 7.02
N GLN A 8 -1.81 -0.46 7.20
CA GLN A 8 -1.42 -1.00 8.51
C GLN A 8 -1.57 0.11 9.57
N LYS A 9 -2.52 -0.04 10.50
CA LYS A 9 -2.91 0.98 11.50
C LYS A 9 -1.87 1.25 12.61
N CYS A 10 -0.58 1.06 12.32
CA CYS A 10 0.53 1.50 13.15
C CYS A 10 0.87 2.95 12.82
N THR A 11 0.03 3.87 13.30
CA THR A 11 0.23 5.31 13.10
C THR A 11 1.03 5.90 14.26
N ARG A 12 1.86 6.91 14.00
CA ARG A 12 2.57 7.70 15.02
C ARG A 12 2.34 9.18 14.84
N ARG A 13 2.68 9.99 15.84
CA ARG A 13 2.62 11.45 15.70
C ARG A 13 3.67 11.94 14.70
N VAL A 14 3.27 12.87 13.84
CA VAL A 14 4.15 13.53 12.85
C VAL A 14 4.13 15.04 13.06
N CYS A 15 5.21 15.70 12.64
CA CYS A 15 5.33 17.15 12.68
C CYS A 15 4.18 17.82 11.92
N ARG A 16 3.70 18.95 12.45
CA ARG A 16 2.57 19.69 11.87
C ARG A 16 2.94 20.50 10.63
N PHE A 17 4.21 20.62 10.28
CA PHE A 17 4.61 21.39 9.10
C PHE A 17 4.19 20.64 7.82
N GLU A 18 3.39 21.29 6.98
CA GLU A 18 2.70 20.66 5.83
C GLU A 18 3.42 20.89 4.49
N ASP A 19 4.27 21.92 4.42
CA ASP A 19 4.96 22.33 3.20
C ASP A 19 6.31 21.60 3.04
N GLU A 20 6.27 20.29 3.22
CA GLU A 20 7.39 19.40 2.91
C GLU A 20 7.03 18.45 1.78
N TYR A 21 8.02 18.23 0.93
CA TYR A 21 7.89 17.46 -0.29
C TYR A 21 8.92 16.34 -0.30
N MET A 22 8.46 15.15 -0.66
CA MET A 22 9.33 14.06 -1.04
C MET A 22 9.70 14.26 -2.50
N GLU A 23 11.00 14.36 -2.79
CA GLU A 23 11.47 14.36 -4.17
C GLU A 23 11.27 12.98 -4.80
N SER A 24 10.71 12.98 -6.02
CA SER A 24 10.55 11.79 -6.84
C SER A 24 11.16 12.05 -8.21
N THR A 25 12.03 11.14 -8.64
CA THR A 25 12.57 11.14 -10.01
C THR A 25 11.45 11.07 -11.05
N GLU A 26 10.35 10.37 -10.73
CA GLU A 26 9.26 10.06 -11.67
C GLU A 26 8.16 11.10 -11.71
N LEU A 27 7.78 11.59 -10.53
CA LEU A 27 6.58 12.39 -10.33
C LEU A 27 6.89 13.86 -10.01
N GLY A 28 8.17 14.19 -9.83
CA GLY A 28 8.58 15.45 -9.24
C GLY A 28 8.19 15.53 -7.75
N PRO A 29 8.12 16.72 -7.16
CA PRO A 29 7.85 16.86 -5.73
C PRO A 29 6.45 16.36 -5.35
N ILE A 30 6.39 15.43 -4.41
CA ILE A 30 5.16 14.89 -3.83
C ILE A 30 4.98 15.50 -2.44
N GLN A 31 3.90 16.26 -2.22
CA GLN A 31 3.63 16.81 -0.89
C GLN A 31 3.30 15.69 0.10
N THR A 32 4.14 15.50 1.11
CA THR A 32 3.93 14.50 2.17
C THR A 32 3.77 15.14 3.55
N GLY A 33 4.10 16.43 3.69
CA GLY A 33 4.30 17.03 5.00
C GLY A 33 5.53 16.47 5.71
N CYS A 34 5.86 17.08 6.85
CA CYS A 34 7.07 16.74 7.59
C CYS A 34 6.95 15.36 8.24
N GLN A 35 7.87 14.48 7.90
CA GLN A 35 7.88 13.08 8.33
C GLN A 35 8.47 12.90 9.74
N PHE A 36 9.12 13.92 10.30
CA PHE A 36 9.77 13.81 11.60
C PHE A 36 8.78 13.76 12.77
N THR A 37 9.16 13.07 13.84
CA THR A 37 8.40 13.07 15.09
C THR A 37 8.47 14.46 15.74
N PRO A 38 7.34 15.01 16.24
CA PRO A 38 7.37 16.26 17.01
C PRO A 38 8.23 16.13 18.26
N SER A 39 8.95 17.19 18.63
CA SER A 39 9.68 17.24 19.90
C SER A 39 8.72 17.12 21.09
N TYR A 40 9.25 16.72 22.25
CA TYR A 40 8.46 16.60 23.49
C TYR A 40 7.63 17.87 23.76
N LYS A 41 6.34 17.70 24.05
CA LYS A 41 5.35 18.78 24.24
C LYS A 41 5.21 19.79 23.08
N SER A 42 5.77 19.49 21.90
CA SER A 42 5.64 20.31 20.70
C SER A 42 4.68 19.70 19.68
N LYS A 43 4.21 20.54 18.74
CA LYS A 43 3.52 20.13 17.51
C LYS A 43 4.48 20.03 16.31
N TYR A 44 5.71 20.51 16.47
CA TYR A 44 6.73 20.57 15.43
C TYR A 44 7.96 19.77 15.88
N CYS A 45 8.68 19.18 14.92
CA CYS A 45 9.99 18.59 15.17
C CYS A 45 11.03 19.70 15.39
N GLU A 46 12.24 19.34 15.79
CA GLU A 46 13.34 20.27 16.09
C GLU A 46 13.62 21.25 14.95
N LEU A 47 13.60 20.76 13.71
CA LEU A 47 13.81 21.57 12.51
C LEU A 47 12.74 22.65 12.33
N HIS A 48 11.49 22.35 12.71
CA HIS A 48 10.34 23.24 12.53
C HIS A 48 9.89 23.92 13.83
N GLN A 49 10.61 23.78 14.94
CA GLN A 49 10.25 24.42 16.22
C GLN A 49 10.16 25.94 16.10
N HIS A 50 11.04 26.56 15.29
CA HIS A 50 11.05 28.00 15.05
C HIS A 50 9.76 28.53 14.39
N LEU A 51 8.94 27.64 13.81
CA LEU A 51 7.63 28.00 13.25
C LEU A 51 6.53 28.06 14.32
N ALA A 52 6.73 27.41 15.47
CA ALA A 52 5.78 27.40 16.58
C ALA A 52 5.54 28.81 17.15
N SER A 53 6.59 29.63 17.21
CA SER A 53 6.55 30.99 17.75
C SER A 53 5.85 32.00 16.85
N LYS A 54 5.69 31.70 15.55
CA LYS A 54 5.01 32.57 14.58
C LYS A 54 3.49 32.42 14.62
N THR A 55 2.97 31.30 15.12
CA THR A 55 1.53 31.04 15.23
C THR A 55 1.03 31.26 16.66
N ASN A 56 1.03 32.50 17.14
CA ASN A 56 0.36 32.90 18.39
C ASN A 56 -1.16 32.97 18.17
N THR A 57 -1.81 31.82 17.98
CA THR A 57 -3.25 31.70 18.26
C THR A 57 -3.40 31.07 19.64
N SER A 58 -4.10 31.77 20.52
CA SER A 58 -4.33 31.43 21.92
C SER A 58 -4.73 29.96 22.09
N PHE A 59 -3.97 29.25 22.91
CA PHE A 59 -4.18 27.86 23.24
C PHE A 59 -5.45 27.71 24.09
N HIS A 60 -6.44 26.98 23.58
CA HIS A 60 -7.19 26.07 24.45
C HIS A 60 -6.33 24.82 24.64
N GLU A 61 -6.13 24.43 25.90
CA GLU A 61 -5.55 23.15 26.29
C GLU A 61 -6.48 22.02 25.81
N ASP A 62 -6.36 21.64 24.54
CA ASP A 62 -6.92 20.37 24.08
C ASP A 62 -6.15 19.25 24.78
N ASN A 63 -6.83 18.63 25.73
CA ASN A 63 -6.36 17.56 26.60
C ASN A 63 -5.42 16.57 25.90
N LEU A 64 -4.26 16.34 26.52
CA LEU A 64 -3.30 15.27 26.25
C LEU A 64 -3.86 13.86 26.56
N SER A 65 -5.18 13.68 26.59
CA SER A 65 -5.86 12.45 27.03
C SER A 65 -6.23 11.47 25.91
N ASP A 66 -5.79 11.69 24.66
CA ASP A 66 -6.20 10.89 23.51
C ASP A 66 -5.40 9.57 23.37
N VAL A 67 -5.22 8.87 24.50
CA VAL A 67 -4.63 7.53 24.63
C VAL A 67 -5.71 6.56 25.13
N SER A 68 -6.78 6.38 24.36
CA SER A 68 -7.66 5.19 24.42
C SER A 68 -8.91 5.42 23.57
N THR A 69 -8.83 5.18 22.27
CA THR A 69 -10.01 4.70 21.54
C THR A 69 -9.89 3.18 21.44
N GLU A 70 -10.51 2.50 22.40
CA GLU A 70 -10.79 1.07 22.31
C GLU A 70 -11.78 0.88 21.16
N TYR A 71 -11.28 0.34 20.06
CA TYR A 71 -12.13 -0.31 19.08
C TYR A 71 -12.33 -1.73 19.57
N GLU A 72 -13.52 -2.03 20.08
CA GLU A 72 -13.98 -3.41 20.28
C GLU A 72 -13.83 -4.16 18.96
N TYR A 73 -13.10 -5.26 19.01
CA TYR A 73 -12.91 -6.18 17.90
C TYR A 73 -13.55 -7.50 18.32
N ASP A 74 -14.59 -7.93 17.60
CA ASP A 74 -15.30 -9.18 17.86
C ASP A 74 -14.32 -10.36 17.87
N CYS A 75 -14.28 -11.05 19.01
CA CYS A 75 -13.27 -12.05 19.39
C CYS A 75 -13.65 -13.48 18.98
N GLU A 76 -14.76 -13.71 18.27
CA GLU A 76 -15.33 -15.05 18.18
C GLU A 76 -14.58 -16.04 17.27
N ASP A 77 -13.64 -15.58 16.43
CA ASP A 77 -13.02 -16.46 15.42
C ASP A 77 -11.59 -16.94 15.75
N GLN A 78 -11.14 -16.77 17.01
CA GLN A 78 -9.75 -17.09 17.40
C GLN A 78 -9.47 -18.58 17.64
N GLN A 79 -10.49 -19.39 17.94
CA GLN A 79 -10.29 -20.81 18.32
C GLN A 79 -10.21 -21.77 17.12
N SER A 80 -10.66 -21.36 15.93
CA SER A 80 -10.77 -22.24 14.76
C SER A 80 -9.44 -22.43 13.99
N ILE A 81 -8.48 -21.50 14.14
CA ILE A 81 -7.25 -21.44 13.33
C ILE A 81 -6.11 -22.26 13.94
N VAL A 82 -5.98 -22.28 15.28
CA VAL A 82 -4.91 -23.02 15.96
C VAL A 82 -5.03 -24.53 15.76
N GLN A 83 -6.26 -25.06 15.66
CA GLN A 83 -6.50 -26.49 15.43
C GLN A 83 -6.23 -26.94 13.98
N LYS A 84 -6.33 -26.03 12.99
CA LYS A 84 -6.04 -26.34 11.58
C LYS A 84 -4.54 -26.38 11.29
N ALA A 85 -3.73 -25.56 11.95
CA ALA A 85 -2.27 -25.54 11.78
C ALA A 85 -1.58 -26.82 12.28
N SER A 86 -2.11 -27.47 13.32
CA SER A 86 -1.59 -28.74 13.86
C SER A 86 -1.85 -29.96 12.97
N SER A 87 -2.77 -29.87 12.00
CA SER A 87 -3.12 -30.98 11.10
C SER A 87 -2.29 -30.99 9.81
N ALA A 88 -1.69 -29.85 9.43
CA ALA A 88 -0.88 -29.72 8.22
C ALA A 88 0.56 -30.25 8.37
N THR A 89 1.03 -30.47 9.61
CA THR A 89 2.42 -30.88 9.90
C THR A 89 2.70 -32.38 9.70
N LYS A 90 1.71 -33.18 9.28
CA LYS A 90 1.85 -34.63 9.03
C LYS A 90 2.02 -35.02 7.55
N ALA A 91 2.02 -34.07 6.61
CA ALA A 91 2.02 -34.35 5.17
C ALA A 91 3.31 -33.96 4.42
N THR A 92 4.46 -33.84 5.09
CA THR A 92 5.75 -33.55 4.46
C THR A 92 6.70 -34.75 4.55
N LYS A 93 6.42 -35.80 3.77
CA LYS A 93 7.43 -36.85 3.49
C LYS A 93 7.16 -37.59 2.17
N LYS A 94 7.37 -36.91 1.04
CA LYS A 94 7.76 -37.47 -0.28
C LYS A 94 7.66 -36.39 -1.37
N ILE A 95 8.66 -35.53 -1.48
CA ILE A 95 8.88 -34.71 -2.69
C ILE A 95 10.39 -34.61 -2.86
N SER A 96 11.04 -35.68 -3.31
CA SER A 96 12.47 -35.67 -3.64
C SER A 96 12.77 -36.08 -5.08
N ASP A 97 11.81 -36.55 -5.87
CA ASP A 97 12.13 -37.23 -7.14
C ASP A 97 11.25 -36.85 -8.36
N MET A 98 10.68 -35.64 -8.40
CA MET A 98 10.00 -35.17 -9.63
C MET A 98 10.84 -34.15 -10.40
N ASN A 99 11.47 -34.64 -11.47
CA ASN A 99 11.97 -33.80 -12.56
C ASN A 99 10.79 -33.10 -13.24
N ILE A 100 10.59 -31.81 -12.92
CA ILE A 100 9.60 -30.97 -13.57
C ILE A 100 10.25 -30.34 -14.80
N SER A 101 9.89 -30.87 -15.98
CA SER A 101 10.13 -30.19 -17.26
C SER A 101 9.18 -29.01 -17.38
N ILE A 102 9.71 -27.79 -17.26
CA ILE A 102 8.95 -26.55 -17.46
C ILE A 102 8.74 -26.36 -18.96
N SER A 103 7.55 -26.74 -19.44
CA SER A 103 7.07 -26.34 -20.76
C SER A 103 6.71 -24.86 -20.71
N VAL A 104 7.44 -24.04 -21.47
CA VAL A 104 7.16 -22.62 -21.67
C VAL A 104 5.81 -22.53 -22.38
N THR A 105 4.76 -22.15 -21.64
CA THR A 105 3.45 -21.86 -22.22
C THR A 105 3.50 -20.54 -22.99
N GLU A 106 2.77 -20.50 -24.11
CA GLU A 106 2.65 -19.37 -25.02
C GLU A 106 2.35 -18.04 -24.31
N PRO A 107 2.77 -16.89 -24.88
CA PRO A 107 2.56 -15.58 -24.28
C PRO A 107 1.07 -15.32 -24.04
N MET A 108 0.75 -15.09 -22.77
CA MET A 108 -0.57 -14.67 -22.30
C MET A 108 -1.01 -13.42 -23.08
N GLN A 109 -2.28 -13.39 -23.53
CA GLN A 109 -2.85 -12.27 -24.27
C GLN A 109 -2.55 -10.96 -23.56
N THR A 110 -1.62 -10.20 -24.13
CA THR A 110 -1.32 -8.85 -23.67
C THR A 110 -2.59 -8.03 -23.88
N PHE A 111 -3.14 -7.51 -22.78
CA PHE A 111 -4.20 -6.52 -22.85
C PHE A 111 -3.83 -5.48 -23.90
N ASP A 112 -4.66 -5.32 -24.93
CA ASP A 112 -4.40 -4.40 -26.03
C ASP A 112 -4.63 -2.97 -25.54
N LYS A 113 -3.62 -2.48 -24.81
CA LYS A 113 -3.65 -1.22 -24.07
C LYS A 113 -3.98 -0.06 -25.04
N GLU A 114 -3.78 -0.15 -26.34
CA GLU A 114 -4.18 0.95 -27.25
C GLU A 114 -5.70 1.21 -27.30
N GLN A 115 -6.57 0.19 -27.23
CA GLN A 115 -8.02 0.40 -27.25
C GLN A 115 -8.58 0.93 -25.92
N ALA A 116 -7.88 0.74 -24.81
CA ALA A 116 -8.36 1.17 -23.51
C ALA A 116 -8.22 2.70 -23.29
N SER A 117 -7.55 3.45 -24.19
CA SER A 117 -7.26 4.86 -23.94
C SER A 117 -8.48 5.79 -23.89
N GLU A 118 -9.61 5.42 -24.49
CA GLU A 118 -10.85 6.20 -24.42
C GLU A 118 -11.76 5.75 -23.26
N GLU A 119 -11.85 4.45 -22.97
CA GLU A 119 -12.65 3.91 -21.84
C GLU A 119 -12.03 4.14 -20.45
N ILE A 120 -10.71 4.41 -20.38
CA ILE A 120 -9.98 4.62 -19.12
C ILE A 120 -10.35 5.91 -18.38
N PHE A 121 -10.98 6.88 -19.04
CA PHE A 121 -11.19 8.22 -18.51
C PHE A 121 -12.54 8.47 -17.83
N THR A 122 -13.55 7.63 -18.05
CA THR A 122 -14.78 7.67 -17.26
C THR A 122 -14.55 6.84 -16.00
N ASN A 123 -14.08 7.49 -14.93
CA ASN A 123 -13.81 6.81 -13.67
C ASN A 123 -14.95 7.07 -12.69
N GLU A 124 -15.93 6.15 -12.67
CA GLU A 124 -17.01 6.15 -11.69
C GLU A 124 -16.63 5.31 -10.45
N CYS A 125 -15.38 4.84 -10.36
CA CYS A 125 -14.91 4.10 -9.20
C CYS A 125 -14.76 5.02 -7.97
N GLU A 126 -15.48 4.68 -6.91
CA GLU A 126 -15.52 5.45 -5.65
C GLU A 126 -14.49 4.95 -4.62
N THR A 127 -13.60 4.02 -4.99
CA THR A 127 -12.60 3.44 -4.07
C THR A 127 -11.39 4.34 -3.80
N LEU A 128 -11.28 5.48 -4.51
CA LEU A 128 -10.15 6.39 -4.36
C LEU A 128 -10.08 6.95 -2.92
N LYS A 129 -9.14 6.43 -2.13
CA LYS A 129 -9.01 6.74 -0.69
C LYS A 129 -8.73 8.22 -0.38
N SER A 130 -8.20 8.99 -1.35
CA SER A 130 -7.95 10.42 -1.18
C SER A 130 -9.21 11.30 -1.22
N LYS A 131 -10.36 10.79 -1.70
CA LYS A 131 -11.61 11.58 -1.76
C LYS A 131 -12.24 11.83 -0.38
N ASN A 132 -11.92 11.00 0.62
CA ASN A 132 -12.49 11.08 1.98
C ASN A 132 -11.54 11.74 3.00
N GLU A 133 -10.52 12.45 2.54
CA GLU A 133 -9.69 13.30 3.41
C GLU A 133 -10.53 14.48 3.91
N SER A 134 -11.27 14.27 5.01
CA SER A 134 -11.65 15.39 5.85
C SER A 134 -10.36 16.17 6.13
N LYS A 135 -10.38 17.48 5.87
CA LYS A 135 -9.27 18.43 6.04
C LYS A 135 -8.76 18.55 7.49
N THR A 136 -9.07 17.58 8.34
CA THR A 136 -8.49 17.45 9.67
C THR A 136 -7.01 17.15 9.49
N LYS A 137 -6.19 18.18 9.75
CA LYS A 137 -4.74 18.16 9.78
C LYS A 137 -4.26 16.92 10.53
N GLN A 138 -4.01 15.83 9.81
CA GLN A 138 -3.72 14.55 10.42
C GLN A 138 -2.46 14.73 11.26
N ARG A 139 -2.62 14.66 12.58
CA ARG A 139 -1.53 14.80 13.56
C ARG A 139 -0.68 13.54 13.63
N ARG A 140 -0.97 12.57 12.76
CA ARG A 140 -0.41 11.23 12.72
C ARG A 140 -0.13 10.83 11.29
N SER A 141 0.80 9.89 11.11
CA SER A 141 0.95 9.16 9.85
C SER A 141 -0.30 8.33 9.54
N CYS A 142 -0.43 7.92 8.28
CA CYS A 142 -1.54 7.09 7.81
C CYS A 142 -1.28 5.59 7.97
N GLY A 143 -0.20 5.24 8.67
CA GLY A 143 0.23 3.87 8.86
C GLY A 143 1.37 3.52 7.91
N ALA A 144 1.46 2.24 7.57
CA ALA A 144 2.47 1.75 6.64
C ALA A 144 1.83 1.15 5.38
N ILE A 145 2.57 1.26 4.28
CA ILE A 145 2.38 0.46 3.07
C ILE A 145 3.40 -0.67 3.07
N ALA A 146 2.96 -1.87 2.75
CA ALA A 146 3.81 -3.04 2.64
C ALA A 146 3.75 -3.64 1.24
N ALA A 147 4.90 -4.15 0.81
CA ALA A 147 5.02 -5.02 -0.35
C ALA A 147 5.42 -6.41 0.13
N VAL A 148 4.58 -7.39 -0.19
CA VAL A 148 4.66 -8.74 0.36
C VAL A 148 4.54 -9.75 -0.76
N PHE A 149 5.40 -10.76 -0.75
CA PHE A 149 5.21 -11.94 -1.60
C PHE A 149 3.99 -12.74 -1.11
N ASN A 150 3.35 -13.47 -2.01
CA ASN A 150 2.21 -14.33 -1.68
C ASN A 150 2.50 -15.40 -0.59
N CYS A 151 3.77 -15.72 -0.34
CA CYS A 151 4.23 -16.60 0.73
C CYS A 151 4.39 -15.92 2.09
N GLY A 152 4.07 -14.62 2.22
CA GLY A 152 4.13 -13.87 3.47
C GLY A 152 5.49 -13.19 3.78
N ILE A 153 6.43 -13.22 2.83
CA ILE A 153 7.71 -12.52 3.00
C ILE A 153 7.52 -11.03 2.67
N ILE A 154 7.74 -10.16 3.67
CA ILE A 154 7.78 -8.70 3.48
C ILE A 154 9.11 -8.34 2.84
N PHE A 155 9.09 -7.64 1.72
CA PHE A 155 10.30 -7.17 1.03
C PHE A 155 10.32 -5.65 0.81
N GLY A 156 9.21 -4.97 1.13
CA GLY A 156 9.15 -3.52 1.18
C GLY A 156 8.21 -3.08 2.29
N LEU A 157 8.60 -2.04 3.02
CA LEU A 157 7.77 -1.38 4.02
C LEU A 157 8.11 0.11 4.02
N ALA A 158 7.11 0.97 3.91
CA ALA A 158 7.27 2.40 4.04
C ALA A 158 6.13 3.02 4.84
N GLU A 159 6.41 4.12 5.52
CA GLU A 159 5.38 4.89 6.21
C GLU A 159 4.63 5.78 5.21
N LEU A 160 3.31 5.85 5.34
CA LEU A 160 2.44 6.72 4.57
C LEU A 160 2.15 7.99 5.37
N PHE A 161 2.23 9.14 4.72
CA PHE A 161 2.00 10.43 5.36
C PHE A 161 0.81 11.14 4.72
N ARG A 162 -0.05 11.74 5.55
CA ARG A 162 -1.26 12.51 5.18
C ARG A 162 -2.38 11.69 4.54
N SER A 163 -2.06 10.86 3.55
CA SER A 163 -2.95 9.86 3.00
C SER A 163 -2.21 8.74 2.30
N GLU A 164 -2.92 7.63 2.12
CA GLU A 164 -2.57 6.61 1.14
C GLU A 164 -2.93 7.12 -0.26
N SER A 165 -2.06 7.97 -0.81
CA SER A 165 -2.23 8.50 -2.17
C SER A 165 -1.62 7.59 -3.21
N ILE A 166 -2.24 7.50 -4.39
CA ILE A 166 -1.70 6.73 -5.54
C ILE A 166 -0.28 7.18 -5.90
N LYS A 167 0.06 8.46 -5.71
CA LYS A 167 1.42 8.98 -5.92
C LYS A 167 2.42 8.38 -4.94
N GLN A 168 2.08 8.29 -3.65
CA GLN A 168 2.95 7.66 -2.64
C GLN A 168 3.09 6.16 -2.88
N VAL A 169 2.00 5.47 -3.25
CA VAL A 169 2.02 4.03 -3.60
C VAL A 169 2.91 3.77 -4.82
N TYR A 170 2.75 4.57 -5.87
CA TYR A 170 3.58 4.50 -7.07
C TYR A 170 5.05 4.75 -6.77
N GLN A 171 5.35 5.81 -5.99
CA GLN A 171 6.72 6.12 -5.59
C GLN A 171 7.35 5.00 -4.76
N PHE A 172 6.59 4.42 -3.84
CA PHE A 172 7.03 3.28 -3.05
C PHE A 172 7.42 2.10 -3.95
N MET A 173 6.59 1.77 -4.94
CA MET A 173 6.90 0.71 -5.90
C MET A 173 8.13 1.02 -6.75
N ALA A 174 8.26 2.25 -7.24
CA ALA A 174 9.44 2.68 -8.00
C ALA A 174 10.71 2.54 -7.15
N ASN A 175 10.67 2.96 -5.88
CA ASN A 175 11.81 2.92 -4.97
C ASN A 175 12.25 1.50 -4.60
N ILE A 176 11.33 0.56 -4.35
CA ILE A 176 11.71 -0.81 -3.96
C ILE A 176 12.58 -1.47 -5.04
N PHE A 177 12.28 -1.17 -6.30
CA PHE A 177 12.88 -1.84 -7.45
C PHE A 177 13.81 -0.96 -8.27
N ASP A 178 14.15 0.24 -7.78
CA ASP A 178 15.14 1.09 -8.43
C ASP A 178 16.49 0.35 -8.53
N GLY A 179 17.01 0.22 -9.75
CA GLY A 179 18.21 -0.56 -10.06
C GLY A 179 18.05 -2.08 -9.97
N ARG A 180 16.82 -2.59 -9.78
CA ARG A 180 16.46 -4.02 -9.68
C ARG A 180 15.17 -4.32 -10.44
N GLU A 181 15.00 -3.68 -11.60
CA GLU A 181 13.75 -3.74 -12.37
C GLU A 181 13.50 -5.12 -12.98
N ASP A 182 14.54 -5.95 -13.08
CA ASP A 182 14.48 -7.37 -13.46
C ASP A 182 13.81 -8.24 -12.38
N LEU A 183 13.83 -7.80 -11.12
CA LEU A 183 13.15 -8.46 -10.00
C LEU A 183 11.69 -8.02 -9.86
N LEU A 184 11.23 -7.01 -10.62
CA LEU A 184 9.82 -6.61 -10.60
C LEU A 184 8.96 -7.78 -11.09
N PRO A 185 7.98 -8.22 -10.29
CA PRO A 185 7.05 -9.27 -10.71
C PRO A 185 6.22 -8.81 -11.89
N ASN A 186 5.64 -9.75 -12.63
CA ASN A 186 4.76 -9.39 -13.75
C ASN A 186 3.36 -8.96 -13.28
N VAL A 187 2.95 -9.34 -12.06
CA VAL A 187 1.59 -9.10 -11.55
C VAL A 187 1.62 -8.49 -10.15
N VAL A 188 0.86 -7.42 -9.98
CA VAL A 188 0.63 -6.71 -8.71
C VAL A 188 -0.82 -6.87 -8.29
N CYS A 189 -1.05 -7.36 -7.07
CA CYS A 189 -2.34 -7.31 -6.40
C CYS A 189 -2.37 -6.11 -5.46
N TYR A 190 -3.37 -5.24 -5.56
CA TYR A 190 -3.52 -4.08 -4.69
C TYR A 190 -5.00 -3.71 -4.54
N ASP A 191 -5.44 -3.21 -3.39
CA ASP A 191 -6.87 -2.93 -3.16
C ASP A 191 -7.41 -1.84 -4.10
N ASP A 192 -6.59 -0.84 -4.45
CA ASP A 192 -6.90 0.23 -5.39
C ASP A 192 -6.13 0.10 -6.72
N ALA A 193 -5.90 -1.15 -7.15
CA ALA A 193 -5.15 -1.50 -8.36
C ALA A 193 -5.67 -0.83 -9.63
N CYS A 194 -6.99 -0.58 -9.72
CA CYS A 194 -7.59 0.07 -10.88
C CYS A 194 -7.01 1.48 -11.10
N HIS A 195 -6.91 2.29 -10.05
CA HIS A 195 -6.36 3.63 -10.09
C HIS A 195 -4.85 3.61 -10.28
N LEU A 196 -4.15 2.71 -9.60
CA LEU A 196 -2.69 2.58 -9.72
C LEU A 196 -2.26 2.14 -11.12
N SER A 197 -2.99 1.22 -11.75
CA SER A 197 -2.74 0.76 -13.12
C SER A 197 -2.90 1.90 -14.13
N ARG A 198 -4.04 2.62 -14.05
CA ARG A 198 -4.29 3.81 -14.90
C ARG A 198 -3.23 4.88 -14.69
N PHE A 199 -2.85 5.14 -13.43
CA PHE A 199 -1.81 6.10 -13.10
C PHE A 199 -0.47 5.70 -13.70
N SER A 200 -0.04 4.45 -13.51
CA SER A 200 1.24 3.93 -14.01
C SER A 200 1.39 4.09 -15.52
N TRP A 201 0.32 3.83 -16.26
CA TRP A 201 0.32 4.02 -17.70
C TRP A 201 0.31 5.49 -18.10
N ASN A 202 -0.49 6.34 -17.47
CA ASN A 202 -0.50 7.77 -17.76
C ASN A 202 0.86 8.43 -17.48
N THR A 203 1.57 7.99 -16.44
CA THR A 203 2.93 8.44 -16.14
C THR A 203 3.89 8.11 -17.29
N LYS A 204 3.83 6.90 -17.86
CA LYS A 204 4.64 6.54 -19.05
C LYS A 204 4.38 7.46 -20.25
N LYS A 205 3.12 7.85 -20.50
CA LYS A 205 2.76 8.70 -21.65
C LYS A 205 3.24 10.15 -21.49
N ASN A 206 3.24 10.67 -20.27
CA ASN A 206 3.40 12.11 -20.01
C ASN A 206 4.80 12.53 -19.52
N VAL A 207 5.64 11.58 -19.09
CA VAL A 207 6.99 11.91 -18.58
C VAL A 207 8.01 11.84 -19.73
N LYS A 208 8.60 13.00 -20.07
CA LYS A 208 9.64 13.14 -21.13
C LYS A 208 10.87 12.24 -20.91
N HIS A 209 11.08 11.76 -19.68
CA HIS A 209 12.16 10.85 -19.28
C HIS A 209 11.62 9.73 -18.38
N ALA A 210 10.76 8.86 -18.90
CA ALA A 210 10.31 7.70 -18.15
C ALA A 210 11.52 6.83 -17.76
N THR A 211 11.78 6.68 -16.46
CA THR A 211 12.87 5.82 -15.97
C THR A 211 12.55 4.34 -16.17
N LYS A 212 13.55 3.49 -15.91
CA LYS A 212 13.37 2.03 -16.01
C LYS A 212 12.27 1.50 -15.07
N PRO A 213 12.21 1.89 -13.78
CA PRO A 213 11.08 1.52 -12.92
C PRO A 213 9.74 1.95 -13.51
N SER A 214 9.60 3.20 -13.93
CA SER A 214 8.34 3.72 -14.50
C SER A 214 7.89 2.97 -15.75
N GLN A 215 8.83 2.62 -16.63
CA GLN A 215 8.55 1.82 -17.82
C GLN A 215 8.08 0.42 -17.46
N LYS A 216 8.73 -0.24 -16.49
CA LYS A 216 8.36 -1.57 -16.04
C LYS A 216 7.01 -1.55 -15.32
N LEU A 217 6.75 -0.58 -14.44
CA LEU A 217 5.46 -0.42 -13.76
C LEU A 217 4.30 -0.26 -14.75
N ALA A 218 4.48 0.47 -15.84
CA ALA A 218 3.45 0.61 -16.88
C ALA A 218 3.22 -0.69 -17.69
N GLN A 219 4.19 -1.60 -17.70
CA GLN A 219 4.10 -2.89 -18.38
C GLN A 219 3.51 -4.00 -17.50
N MET A 220 3.54 -3.85 -16.17
CA MET A 220 2.98 -4.83 -15.24
C MET A 220 1.47 -4.99 -15.44
N ASP A 221 1.00 -6.18 -15.07
CA ASP A 221 -0.40 -6.48 -14.88
C ASP A 221 -0.81 -6.13 -13.45
N PHE A 222 -2.00 -5.57 -13.33
CA PHE A 222 -2.57 -5.17 -12.06
C PHE A 222 -3.89 -5.89 -11.87
N THR A 223 -4.18 -6.28 -10.64
CA THR A 223 -5.46 -6.87 -10.26
C THR A 223 -5.82 -6.41 -8.86
N VAL A 224 -7.11 -6.28 -8.60
CA VAL A 224 -7.60 -5.96 -7.27
C VAL A 224 -7.45 -7.17 -6.35
N ASP A 225 -7.15 -6.95 -5.08
CA ASP A 225 -7.18 -8.05 -4.10
C ASP A 225 -8.59 -8.70 -4.02
N LYS A 226 -8.64 -10.02 -3.96
CA LYS A 226 -9.88 -10.84 -3.90
C LYS A 226 -10.87 -10.40 -2.82
N PHE A 227 -10.39 -9.90 -1.69
CA PHE A 227 -11.28 -9.40 -0.62
C PHE A 227 -11.90 -8.03 -0.93
N HIS A 228 -11.28 -7.27 -1.84
CA HIS A 228 -11.58 -5.87 -2.11
C HIS A 228 -12.39 -5.67 -3.41
N ILE A 229 -12.41 -6.63 -4.34
CA ILE A 229 -13.10 -6.49 -5.64
C ILE A 229 -14.57 -6.12 -5.54
N LYS A 230 -15.28 -6.57 -4.50
CA LYS A 230 -16.69 -6.21 -4.22
C LYS A 230 -16.93 -4.69 -4.07
N ASN A 231 -15.89 -3.94 -3.72
CA ASN A 231 -15.97 -2.49 -3.54
C ASN A 231 -15.81 -1.74 -4.88
N HIS A 232 -15.31 -2.41 -5.93
CA HIS A 232 -15.13 -1.86 -7.26
C HIS A 232 -16.39 -2.11 -8.08
N LYS A 233 -17.17 -1.06 -8.33
CA LYS A 233 -18.45 -1.15 -9.05
C LYS A 233 -18.37 -0.74 -10.52
N ASP A 234 -17.31 -0.03 -10.88
CA ASP A 234 -17.10 0.47 -12.24
C ASP A 234 -16.92 -0.73 -13.21
N PRO A 235 -17.68 -0.78 -14.33
CA PRO A 235 -17.61 -1.89 -15.28
C PRO A 235 -16.20 -2.18 -15.80
N TRP A 236 -15.37 -1.14 -15.95
CA TRP A 236 -13.98 -1.31 -16.36
C TRP A 236 -13.17 -2.03 -15.28
N CYS A 237 -13.40 -1.72 -14.00
CA CYS A 237 -12.72 -2.39 -12.90
C CYS A 237 -13.08 -3.89 -12.86
N LEU A 238 -14.38 -4.21 -12.98
CA LEU A 238 -14.84 -5.60 -12.98
C LEU A 238 -14.35 -6.40 -14.22
N LYS A 239 -14.15 -5.73 -15.35
CA LYS A 239 -13.68 -6.37 -16.59
C LYS A 239 -12.16 -6.57 -16.60
N HIS A 240 -11.39 -5.64 -16.04
CA HIS A 240 -9.93 -5.60 -16.20
C HIS A 240 -9.12 -5.85 -14.93
N MET A 241 -9.74 -5.71 -13.76
CA MET A 241 -9.05 -5.83 -12.47
C MET A 241 -9.56 -7.01 -11.64
N ASP A 242 -10.57 -7.75 -12.10
CA ASP A 242 -11.13 -8.90 -11.39
C ASP A 242 -10.07 -10.01 -11.20
N PRO A 243 -9.65 -10.29 -9.96
CA PRO A 243 -8.63 -11.31 -9.69
C PRO A 243 -9.10 -12.73 -10.04
N TYR A 244 -10.41 -12.99 -10.09
CA TYR A 244 -10.92 -14.32 -10.46
C TYR A 244 -10.83 -14.60 -11.95
N GLN A 245 -10.59 -13.57 -12.77
CA GLN A 245 -10.40 -13.70 -14.21
C GLN A 245 -8.93 -13.73 -14.62
N HIS A 246 -8.00 -13.50 -13.69
CA HIS A 246 -6.57 -13.40 -13.98
C HIS A 246 -5.84 -14.72 -13.64
N PRO A 247 -5.34 -15.49 -14.64
CA PRO A 247 -4.81 -16.84 -14.42
C PRO A 247 -3.65 -16.91 -13.42
N ALA A 248 -2.77 -15.90 -13.42
CA ALA A 248 -1.61 -15.88 -12.53
C ALA A 248 -1.96 -15.70 -11.04
N VAL A 249 -3.20 -15.35 -10.67
CA VAL A 249 -3.58 -15.09 -9.27
C VAL A 249 -4.69 -16.01 -8.76
N ASP A 250 -5.22 -16.90 -9.59
CA ASP A 250 -6.32 -17.81 -9.23
C ASP A 250 -5.99 -18.64 -7.97
N THR A 251 -4.82 -19.26 -7.91
CA THR A 251 -4.37 -20.06 -6.77
C THR A 251 -3.49 -19.29 -5.78
N VAL A 252 -3.35 -17.98 -5.96
CA VAL A 252 -2.44 -17.15 -5.17
C VAL A 252 -3.15 -16.53 -3.97
N ASN A 253 -2.44 -16.49 -2.84
CA ASN A 253 -2.85 -15.76 -1.64
C ASN A 253 -2.70 -14.25 -1.87
N THR A 254 -3.76 -13.61 -2.39
CA THR A 254 -3.80 -12.16 -2.58
C THR A 254 -4.02 -11.40 -1.27
N GLY A 255 -4.46 -12.07 -0.20
CA GLY A 255 -4.64 -11.49 1.14
C GLY A 255 -3.40 -11.61 2.04
N ALA A 256 -2.21 -11.81 1.46
CA ALA A 256 -0.97 -11.96 2.22
C ALA A 256 -0.66 -10.73 3.09
N CYS A 257 -0.88 -9.52 2.58
CA CYS A 257 -0.70 -8.31 3.37
C CYS A 257 -1.67 -8.22 4.55
N GLU A 258 -2.97 -8.46 4.34
CA GLU A 258 -3.98 -8.45 5.41
C GLU A 258 -3.64 -9.47 6.53
N GLN A 259 -3.18 -10.67 6.17
CA GLN A 259 -2.72 -11.66 7.14
C GLN A 259 -1.54 -11.16 7.97
N ILE A 260 -0.56 -10.52 7.34
CA ILE A 260 0.60 -9.94 8.03
C ILE A 260 0.16 -8.75 8.87
N PHE A 261 -0.73 -7.88 8.39
CA PHE A 261 -1.22 -6.73 9.15
C PHE A 261 -1.99 -7.17 10.38
N ARG A 262 -2.80 -8.23 10.27
CA ARG A 262 -3.45 -8.88 11.42
C ARG A 262 -2.41 -9.40 12.43
N TRP A 263 -1.33 -10.01 11.98
CA TRP A 263 -0.24 -10.45 12.86
C TRP A 263 0.51 -9.27 13.50
N MET A 264 0.86 -8.24 12.73
CA MET A 264 1.56 -7.04 13.22
C MET A 264 0.69 -6.24 14.20
N ALA A 265 -0.63 -6.25 14.05
CA ALA A 265 -1.57 -5.60 14.96
C ALA A 265 -1.48 -6.15 16.40
N LEU A 266 -1.03 -7.39 16.60
CA LEU A 266 -0.76 -7.96 17.93
C LEU A 266 0.34 -7.20 18.67
N TYR A 267 1.26 -6.56 17.93
CA TYR A 267 2.40 -5.82 18.47
C TYR A 267 2.22 -4.30 18.39
N LYS A 268 1.02 -3.81 18.06
CA LYS A 268 0.74 -2.37 17.86
C LYS A 268 1.17 -1.50 19.05
N ASN A 269 1.09 -2.02 20.27
CA ASN A 269 1.46 -1.29 21.48
C ASN A 269 2.97 -1.09 21.58
N ILE A 270 3.78 -2.07 21.14
CA ILE A 270 5.24 -1.97 21.07
C ILE A 270 5.63 -0.94 20.00
N PHE A 271 5.01 -1.01 18.82
CA PHE A 271 5.30 -0.04 17.76
C PHE A 271 4.92 1.39 18.13
N ARG A 272 3.86 1.57 18.93
CA ARG A 272 3.49 2.91 19.45
C ARG A 272 4.52 3.46 20.43
N SER A 273 5.05 2.63 21.34
CA SER A 273 6.02 3.10 22.34
C SER A 273 7.39 3.44 21.76
N LEU A 274 7.81 2.79 20.68
CA LEU A 274 9.07 3.07 19.98
C LEU A 274 9.15 4.49 19.37
N ASN A 275 8.02 5.18 19.23
CA ASN A 275 7.95 6.53 18.66
C ASN A 275 8.07 7.67 19.70
N HIS A 276 8.42 7.35 20.94
CA HIS A 276 8.49 8.30 22.07
C HIS A 276 9.91 8.66 22.54
N SER A 277 10.95 8.32 21.77
CA SER A 277 12.35 8.68 22.06
C SER A 277 12.67 10.14 21.75
#